data_AF-Q82IB2-F1
#
_entry.id   AF-Q82IB2-F1
#
_cell.length_a   1.000
_cell.length_b   1.000
_cell.length_c   1.000
_cell.angle_alpha   90.00
_cell.angle_beta   90.00
_cell.angle_gamma   90.00
#
_symmetry.space_group_name_H-M   'P 1'
#
loop_
_entity.id
_entity.type
_entity.pdbx_description
1 polymer ?
#
loop_
_entity_poly.entity_id
_entity_poly.type
_entity_poly.pdbx_seq_one_letter_code
_entity_poly.pdbx_strand_id
1 'polypeptide(L)'
;MDYRHTMKGRRALSAVAITAGLLLTVAGCGGGDDGKSDKGTPSSTAPAKSGDDGSKAQSKAPESDTVLAEVKGEGGVTLTVKSAKRDGGGFVTVEGTVANGTGRAWSVGSWRGDERELAKNGGSMAGASLVDETGKKKYLVLRDTEGRCLCTRFTGGLLQGQSTDWFAQFPAPPEGTTKVSFQVGGMPPASIEISEG
;
A
#
# COMPACT_ATOMS: atom_id res chain seq x y z
N MET A 1 58.79 18.06 -2.64
CA MET A 1 58.32 18.16 -1.25
C MET A 1 57.68 16.84 -0.86
N ASP A 2 58.30 16.15 0.07
CA ASP A 2 57.87 14.89 0.69
C ASP A 2 56.66 15.15 1.62
N TYR A 3 55.51 14.51 1.37
CA TYR A 3 54.41 14.49 2.31
C TYR A 3 54.32 13.10 2.92
N ARG A 4 54.91 12.97 4.12
CA ARG A 4 54.89 11.75 4.93
C ARG A 4 53.48 11.50 5.47
N HIS A 5 52.97 10.31 5.22
CA HIS A 5 51.80 9.74 5.89
C HIS A 5 52.04 9.64 7.40
N THR A 6 51.07 10.08 8.20
CA THR A 6 50.98 9.76 9.63
C THR A 6 49.67 9.02 9.89
N MET A 7 49.75 7.70 9.98
CA MET A 7 48.74 6.88 10.65
C MET A 7 48.89 7.06 12.16
N LYS A 8 47.78 7.32 12.87
CA LYS A 8 47.78 7.32 14.34
C LYS A 8 46.54 6.60 14.88
N GLY A 9 46.79 5.42 15.47
CA GLY A 9 46.20 5.01 16.74
C GLY A 9 44.87 4.25 16.73
N ARG A 10 44.95 2.91 16.71
CA ARG A 10 43.95 1.99 17.29
C ARG A 10 43.93 2.11 18.82
N ARG A 11 42.74 2.25 19.44
CA ARG A 11 42.37 1.75 20.79
C ARG A 11 40.85 1.47 20.78
N ALA A 12 40.42 0.21 20.70
CA ALA A 12 40.19 -0.73 21.81
C ALA A 12 38.86 -0.48 22.57
N LEU A 13 37.85 -1.27 22.17
CA LEU A 13 36.81 -1.98 22.92
C LEU A 13 36.27 -1.41 24.25
N SER A 14 34.94 -1.35 24.36
CA SER A 14 34.20 -1.86 25.53
C SER A 14 32.76 -2.19 25.13
N ALA A 15 32.45 -3.49 25.07
CA ALA A 15 31.10 -4.02 24.98
C ALA A 15 30.50 -4.06 26.39
N VAL A 16 29.28 -3.55 26.56
CA VAL A 16 28.48 -3.73 27.77
C VAL A 16 27.28 -4.59 27.39
N ALA A 17 27.30 -5.85 27.84
CA ALA A 17 26.16 -6.74 27.78
C ALA A 17 25.39 -6.60 29.11
N ILE A 18 24.10 -6.28 29.03
CA ILE A 18 23.18 -6.40 30.16
C ILE A 18 22.15 -7.46 29.78
N THR A 19 22.24 -8.60 30.47
CA THR A 19 21.30 -9.72 30.46
C THR A 19 20.36 -9.62 31.66
N ALA A 20 19.05 -9.58 31.39
CA ALA A 20 17.95 -10.01 32.26
C ALA A 20 16.69 -10.07 31.37
N GLY A 21 15.85 -11.10 31.27
CA GLY A 21 15.65 -12.31 32.06
C GLY A 21 14.18 -12.41 32.48
N LEU A 22 13.43 -13.39 31.93
CA LEU A 22 12.22 -14.06 32.49
C LEU A 22 10.90 -13.24 32.57
N LEU A 23 9.64 -13.69 32.30
CA LEU A 23 8.92 -14.99 32.36
C LEU A 23 7.66 -15.02 31.45
N LEU A 24 7.17 -16.25 31.18
CA LEU A 24 5.92 -16.64 30.47
C LEU A 24 4.63 -16.52 31.34
N THR A 25 3.46 -16.48 30.69
CA THR A 25 2.17 -17.19 30.98
C THR A 25 1.10 -16.67 29.99
N VAL A 26 0.51 -17.42 29.04
CA VAL A 26 -0.44 -18.57 29.00
C VAL A 26 -1.92 -18.23 29.31
N ALA A 27 -2.76 -18.56 28.30
CA ALA A 27 -4.18 -19.01 28.31
C ALA A 27 -5.37 -18.05 28.46
N GLY A 28 -6.39 -18.34 27.65
CA GLY A 28 -7.79 -17.89 27.76
C GLY A 28 -8.51 -18.01 26.40
N CYS A 29 -8.96 -19.20 25.97
CA CYS A 29 -10.32 -19.76 26.17
C CYS A 29 -11.37 -19.00 25.33
N GLY A 30 -11.86 -19.55 24.21
CA GLY A 30 -12.98 -20.51 24.12
C GLY A 30 -14.27 -19.73 23.80
N GLY A 31 -15.18 -20.10 22.91
CA GLY A 31 -15.53 -21.34 22.23
C GLY A 31 -17.06 -21.36 22.08
N GLY A 32 -17.55 -21.80 20.92
CA GLY A 32 -18.95 -22.22 20.68
C GLY A 32 -19.94 -21.12 20.28
N ASP A 33 -21.00 -21.39 19.54
CA ASP A 33 -21.40 -22.61 18.83
C ASP A 33 -22.60 -22.20 17.94
N ASP A 34 -22.60 -22.73 16.72
CA ASP A 34 -23.72 -23.34 15.99
C ASP A 34 -25.16 -22.77 16.04
N GLY A 35 -25.67 -22.54 14.83
CA GLY A 35 -27.09 -22.38 14.52
C GLY A 35 -27.35 -22.64 13.04
N LYS A 36 -27.25 -23.91 12.64
CA LYS A 36 -27.42 -24.42 11.27
C LYS A 36 -28.90 -24.63 10.91
N SER A 37 -29.18 -24.52 9.60
CA SER A 37 -30.25 -25.21 8.84
C SER A 37 -31.66 -24.59 8.96
N ASP A 38 -32.54 -24.57 7.95
CA ASP A 38 -32.53 -25.13 6.60
C ASP A 38 -33.76 -24.62 5.83
N LYS A 39 -33.74 -24.80 4.51
CA LYS A 39 -34.87 -24.95 3.56
C LYS A 39 -35.76 -23.75 3.18
N GLY A 40 -35.76 -23.51 1.85
CA GLY A 40 -36.98 -23.74 1.04
C GLY A 40 -37.60 -22.54 0.32
N THR A 41 -37.16 -22.29 -0.91
CA THR A 41 -37.87 -21.53 -1.99
C THR A 41 -39.06 -22.35 -2.56
N PRO A 42 -39.93 -21.85 -3.48
CA PRO A 42 -40.12 -20.49 -4.05
C PRO A 42 -41.61 -20.02 -4.29
N SER A 43 -41.73 -18.81 -4.85
CA SER A 43 -42.76 -18.31 -5.81
C SER A 43 -43.87 -17.31 -5.38
N SER A 44 -43.69 -16.07 -5.86
CA SER A 44 -44.59 -15.08 -6.49
C SER A 44 -46.09 -15.00 -6.13
N THR A 45 -46.53 -13.80 -5.71
CA THR A 45 -47.34 -12.84 -6.51
C THR A 45 -47.61 -11.54 -5.70
N ALA A 46 -47.62 -10.39 -6.38
CA ALA A 46 -47.87 -9.03 -5.86
C ALA A 46 -49.39 -8.69 -5.82
N PRO A 47 -49.86 -7.43 -5.55
CA PRO A 47 -49.27 -6.23 -4.93
C PRO A 47 -50.16 -5.62 -3.81
N ALA A 48 -49.61 -4.75 -2.95
CA ALA A 48 -50.43 -3.79 -2.18
C ALA A 48 -49.67 -2.49 -1.94
N LYS A 49 -50.37 -1.38 -2.20
CA LYS A 49 -49.91 0.01 -2.05
C LYS A 49 -50.09 0.51 -0.60
N SER A 50 -49.30 1.54 -0.31
CA SER A 50 -49.52 2.65 0.64
C SER A 50 -49.03 2.43 2.07
N GLY A 51 -48.10 3.29 2.48
CA GLY A 51 -47.65 3.43 3.87
C GLY A 51 -46.32 4.15 3.95
N ASP A 52 -46.39 5.48 3.95
CA ASP A 52 -45.31 6.42 4.30
C ASP A 52 -44.70 6.08 5.67
N ASP A 53 -43.38 5.88 5.74
CA ASP A 53 -42.60 6.41 6.87
C ASP A 53 -41.09 6.39 6.60
N GLY A 54 -40.42 7.40 7.13
CA GLY A 54 -39.08 7.81 6.77
C GLY A 54 -37.99 6.77 7.05
N SER A 55 -37.20 6.49 6.01
CA SER A 55 -35.79 6.16 6.18
C SER A 55 -35.05 6.74 5.01
N LYS A 56 -34.41 7.89 5.27
CA LYS A 56 -33.45 8.53 4.37
C LYS A 56 -32.29 7.53 4.19
N ALA A 57 -32.45 6.60 3.27
CA ALA A 57 -31.34 5.86 2.71
C ALA A 57 -30.43 6.92 2.11
N GLN A 58 -29.36 7.25 2.84
CA GLN A 58 -28.26 8.03 2.31
C GLN A 58 -27.68 7.17 1.19
N SER A 59 -28.22 7.34 -0.02
CA SER A 59 -27.61 6.86 -1.24
C SER A 59 -26.19 7.42 -1.22
N LYS A 60 -25.22 6.56 -0.95
CA LYS A 60 -23.82 6.89 -1.17
C LYS A 60 -23.75 7.26 -2.64
N ALA A 61 -23.54 8.55 -2.91
CA ALA A 61 -23.40 9.04 -4.26
C ALA A 61 -22.40 8.13 -4.98
N PRO A 62 -22.62 7.77 -6.26
CA PRO A 62 -21.63 7.01 -7.00
C PRO A 62 -20.31 7.76 -6.85
N GLU A 63 -19.34 7.13 -6.18
CA GLU A 63 -17.99 7.68 -6.10
C GLU A 63 -17.56 7.83 -7.55
N SER A 64 -17.47 9.08 -8.01
CA SER A 64 -16.96 9.37 -9.34
C SER A 64 -15.62 8.65 -9.45
N ASP A 65 -15.45 7.84 -10.50
CA ASP A 65 -14.19 7.16 -10.85
C ASP A 65 -13.15 8.24 -11.21
N THR A 66 -12.71 9.00 -10.22
CA THR A 66 -11.73 10.06 -10.37
C THR A 66 -10.39 9.38 -10.62
N VAL A 67 -9.86 9.56 -11.82
CA VAL A 67 -8.51 9.13 -12.17
C VAL A 67 -7.59 10.32 -11.97
N LEU A 68 -6.68 10.23 -11.00
CA LEU A 68 -5.65 11.25 -10.78
C LEU A 68 -4.55 11.17 -11.83
N ALA A 69 -4.16 9.95 -12.19
CA ALA A 69 -3.18 9.70 -13.24
C ALA A 69 -3.31 8.28 -13.80
N GLU A 70 -2.88 8.11 -15.05
CA GLU A 70 -2.64 6.80 -15.65
C GLU A 70 -1.25 6.80 -16.29
N VAL A 71 -0.48 5.74 -16.05
CA VAL A 71 0.82 5.53 -16.67
C VAL A 71 0.89 4.14 -17.30
N LYS A 72 1.47 4.07 -18.49
CA LYS A 72 1.70 2.84 -19.24
C LYS A 72 3.17 2.47 -19.16
N GLY A 73 3.42 1.27 -18.66
CA GLY A 73 4.75 0.68 -18.58
C GLY A 73 5.06 -0.17 -19.81
N GLU A 74 6.26 -0.76 -19.78
CA GLU A 74 6.67 -1.71 -20.80
C GLU A 74 5.75 -2.93 -20.88
N GLY A 75 5.64 -3.51 -22.07
CA GLY A 75 4.91 -4.75 -22.29
C GLY A 75 3.37 -4.65 -22.15
N GLY A 76 2.81 -3.46 -21.93
CA GLY A 76 1.36 -3.25 -21.84
C GLY A 76 0.80 -3.27 -20.42
N VAL A 77 1.65 -3.15 -19.39
CA VAL A 77 1.17 -2.95 -18.01
C VAL A 77 0.64 -1.52 -17.87
N THR A 78 -0.58 -1.36 -17.37
CA THR A 78 -1.19 -0.05 -17.10
C THR A 78 -1.38 0.11 -15.60
N LEU A 79 -0.90 1.22 -15.04
CA LEU A 79 -1.12 1.60 -13.66
C LEU A 79 -1.97 2.88 -13.62
N THR A 80 -3.08 2.81 -12.91
CA THR A 80 -3.98 3.94 -12.70
C THR A 80 -3.92 4.31 -11.22
N VAL A 81 -3.71 5.60 -10.93
CA VAL A 81 -3.85 6.17 -9.59
C VAL A 81 -5.21 6.84 -9.49
N LYS A 82 -6.02 6.41 -8.51
CA LYS A 82 -7.39 6.89 -8.31
C LYS A 82 -7.51 7.85 -7.12
N SER A 83 -6.71 7.65 -6.09
CA SER A 83 -6.76 8.47 -4.88
C SER A 83 -5.37 8.68 -4.30
N ALA A 84 -5.18 9.83 -3.66
CA ALA A 84 -4.07 10.11 -2.76
C ALA A 84 -4.61 10.99 -1.63
N LYS A 85 -4.77 10.39 -0.45
CA LYS A 85 -5.41 11.02 0.71
C LYS A 85 -4.43 11.12 1.86
N ARG A 86 -4.28 12.33 2.38
CA ARG A 86 -3.55 12.62 3.62
C ARG A 86 -4.45 12.30 4.81
N ASP A 87 -3.93 11.50 5.74
CA ASP A 87 -4.61 11.14 6.99
C ASP A 87 -4.04 11.96 8.16
N GLY A 88 -4.89 12.23 9.16
CA GLY A 88 -4.51 12.95 10.38
C GLY A 88 -3.43 12.27 11.23
N GLY A 89 -3.17 10.97 11.01
CA GLY A 89 -2.08 10.20 11.60
C GLY A 89 -0.70 10.45 10.98
N GLY A 90 -0.57 11.35 10.00
CA GLY A 90 0.72 11.76 9.44
C GLY A 90 1.21 10.89 8.28
N PHE A 91 0.28 10.25 7.55
CA PHE A 91 0.59 9.45 6.37
C PHE A 91 -0.31 9.83 5.18
N VAL A 92 0.12 9.47 3.98
CA VAL A 92 -0.67 9.56 2.76
C VAL A 92 -0.90 8.15 2.23
N THR A 93 -2.16 7.80 2.00
CA THR A 93 -2.57 6.56 1.34
C THR A 93 -2.85 6.84 -0.12
N VAL A 94 -2.14 6.15 -1.00
CA VAL A 94 -2.35 6.21 -2.45
C VAL A 94 -2.95 4.89 -2.92
N GLU A 95 -4.01 4.97 -3.71
CA GLU A 95 -4.74 3.79 -4.19
C GLU A 95 -5.03 3.88 -5.68
N GLY A 96 -5.26 2.72 -6.29
CA GLY A 96 -5.64 2.64 -7.68
C GLY A 96 -5.73 1.22 -8.20
N THR A 97 -5.60 1.07 -9.52
CA THR A 97 -5.64 -0.23 -10.20
C THR A 97 -4.37 -0.48 -11.00
N VAL A 98 -4.01 -1.76 -11.14
CA VAL A 98 -2.97 -2.20 -12.07
C VAL A 98 -3.54 -3.28 -12.98
N ALA A 99 -3.37 -3.12 -14.28
CA ALA A 99 -3.84 -4.05 -15.30
C ALA A 99 -2.66 -4.65 -16.08
N ASN A 100 -2.67 -5.97 -16.21
CA ASN A 100 -1.72 -6.70 -17.03
C ASN A 100 -2.24 -6.81 -18.47
N GLY A 101 -1.92 -5.83 -19.30
CA GLY A 101 -2.17 -5.90 -20.75
C GLY A 101 -1.10 -6.69 -21.52
N THR A 102 -0.15 -7.33 -20.84
CA THR A 102 0.86 -8.15 -21.51
C THR A 102 0.21 -9.44 -22.04
N GLY A 103 0.75 -10.00 -23.12
CA GLY A 103 0.24 -11.24 -23.73
C GLY A 103 0.45 -12.52 -22.91
N ARG A 104 0.79 -12.42 -21.61
CA ARG A 104 1.19 -13.53 -20.73
C ARG A 104 0.97 -13.19 -19.27
N ALA A 105 1.19 -14.16 -18.38
CA ALA A 105 1.26 -13.88 -16.94
C ALA A 105 2.45 -12.95 -16.64
N TRP A 106 2.22 -11.94 -15.80
CA TRP A 106 3.20 -10.93 -15.40
C TRP A 106 3.49 -11.02 -13.90
N SER A 107 4.79 -11.00 -13.56
CA SER A 107 5.25 -10.98 -12.17
C SER A 107 5.68 -9.59 -11.77
N VAL A 108 5.18 -9.12 -10.63
CA VAL A 108 5.41 -7.75 -10.10
C VAL A 108 6.70 -7.67 -9.26
N GLY A 109 7.61 -8.64 -9.42
CA GLY A 109 8.80 -8.80 -8.56
C GLY A 109 9.75 -7.60 -8.57
N SER A 110 9.87 -6.90 -9.69
CA SER A 110 10.76 -5.72 -9.83
C SER A 110 10.25 -4.49 -9.07
N TRP A 111 8.95 -4.39 -8.80
CA TRP A 111 8.35 -3.25 -8.10
C TRP A 111 8.64 -3.24 -6.60
N ARG A 112 9.13 -4.36 -6.07
CA ARG A 112 9.64 -4.47 -4.70
C ARG A 112 10.85 -3.57 -4.44
N GLY A 113 11.63 -3.23 -5.48
CA GLY A 113 12.89 -2.50 -5.36
C GLY A 113 14.08 -3.36 -4.90
N ASP A 114 15.27 -2.78 -4.98
CA ASP A 114 16.54 -3.50 -4.76
C ASP A 114 17.04 -3.45 -3.31
N GLU A 115 16.33 -2.75 -2.43
CA GLU A 115 16.71 -2.65 -1.02
C GLU A 115 16.66 -4.03 -0.34
N ARG A 116 17.74 -4.38 0.36
CA ARG A 116 17.89 -5.66 1.06
C ARG A 116 16.75 -5.91 2.05
N GLU A 117 16.35 -4.88 2.79
CA GLU A 117 15.26 -4.96 3.77
C GLU A 117 13.90 -5.28 3.13
N LEU A 118 13.75 -5.02 1.83
CA LEU A 118 12.51 -5.31 1.11
C LEU A 118 12.44 -6.75 0.61
N ALA A 119 13.48 -7.58 0.75
CA ALA A 119 13.54 -8.92 0.15
C ALA A 119 12.33 -9.81 0.47
N LYS A 120 11.74 -9.68 1.67
CA LYS A 120 10.59 -10.48 2.12
C LYS A 120 9.23 -9.99 1.57
N ASN A 121 9.18 -8.84 0.91
CA ASN A 121 7.92 -8.25 0.45
C ASN A 121 7.36 -8.91 -0.82
N GLY A 122 8.18 -9.66 -1.57
CA GLY A 122 7.76 -10.27 -2.83
C GLY A 122 7.32 -9.25 -3.88
N GLY A 123 6.61 -9.68 -4.92
CA GLY A 123 5.99 -8.76 -5.88
C GLY A 123 4.97 -7.88 -5.16
N SER A 124 5.27 -6.59 -5.01
CA SER A 124 4.53 -5.68 -4.15
C SER A 124 4.79 -4.23 -4.55
N MET A 125 4.00 -3.31 -4.02
CA MET A 125 4.22 -1.86 -4.18
C MET A 125 5.37 -1.33 -3.32
N ALA A 126 6.18 -2.18 -2.68
CA ALA A 126 7.12 -1.77 -1.62
C ALA A 126 8.24 -0.82 -2.10
N GLY A 127 8.61 -0.90 -3.37
CA GLY A 127 9.59 -0.01 -3.99
C GLY A 127 8.98 1.28 -4.55
N ALA A 128 7.69 1.54 -4.32
CA ALA A 128 7.05 2.77 -4.72
C ALA A 128 7.59 3.97 -3.92
N SER A 129 7.41 5.17 -4.48
CA SER A 129 7.82 6.42 -3.83
C SER A 129 6.97 7.59 -4.26
N LEU A 130 6.86 8.57 -3.36
CA LEU A 130 6.41 9.92 -3.67
C LEU A 130 7.62 10.85 -3.71
N VAL A 131 7.67 11.74 -4.69
CA VAL A 131 8.69 12.78 -4.80
C VAL A 131 8.00 14.13 -4.73
N ASP A 132 8.32 14.89 -3.68
CA ASP A 132 8.01 16.31 -3.57
C ASP A 132 9.19 17.08 -4.18
N GLU A 133 9.02 17.54 -5.42
CA GLU A 133 10.05 18.27 -6.14
C GLU A 133 10.33 19.65 -5.51
N THR A 134 9.30 20.31 -4.98
CA THR A 134 9.40 21.61 -4.33
C THR A 134 10.15 21.50 -3.01
N GLY A 135 9.75 20.54 -2.17
CA GLY A 135 10.40 20.21 -0.90
C GLY A 135 11.71 19.42 -1.06
N LYS A 136 12.06 19.02 -2.30
CA LYS A 136 13.26 18.25 -2.67
C LYS A 136 13.41 16.97 -1.84
N LYS A 137 12.30 16.30 -1.58
CA LYS A 137 12.26 15.11 -0.72
C LYS A 137 11.57 13.94 -1.42
N LYS A 138 12.19 12.77 -1.28
CA LYS A 138 11.62 11.48 -1.67
C LYS A 138 11.10 10.76 -0.43
N TYR A 139 9.85 10.30 -0.49
CA TYR A 139 9.17 9.53 0.54
C TYR A 139 9.03 8.09 0.05
N LEU A 140 9.43 7.14 0.89
CA LEU A 140 9.33 5.71 0.61
C LEU A 140 8.13 5.12 1.34
N VAL A 141 7.66 3.96 0.87
CA VAL A 141 6.55 3.24 1.50
C VAL A 141 6.86 2.92 2.96
N LEU A 142 5.89 3.15 3.83
CA LEU A 142 5.94 2.81 5.26
C LEU A 142 6.08 1.30 5.46
N ARG A 143 6.69 0.91 6.58
CA ARG A 143 6.94 -0.48 6.92
C ARG A 143 6.59 -0.75 8.38
N ASP A 144 6.19 -1.98 8.66
CA ASP A 144 6.07 -2.46 10.02
C ASP A 144 7.43 -2.83 10.63
N THR A 145 7.39 -3.26 11.89
CA THR A 145 8.58 -3.68 12.66
C THR A 145 9.25 -4.94 12.11
N GLU A 146 8.58 -5.68 11.23
CA GLU A 146 9.11 -6.89 10.56
C GLU A 146 9.66 -6.59 9.16
N GLY A 147 9.62 -5.32 8.73
CA GLY A 147 10.06 -4.87 7.41
C GLY A 147 9.05 -5.14 6.28
N ARG A 148 7.80 -5.50 6.61
CA ARG A 148 6.75 -5.63 5.60
C ARG A 148 6.22 -4.26 5.24
N CYS A 149 6.02 -4.01 3.95
CA CYS A 149 5.44 -2.76 3.49
C CYS A 149 3.99 -2.64 3.96
N LEU A 150 3.56 -1.41 4.24
CA LEU A 150 2.16 -1.05 4.36
C LEU A 150 1.60 -0.78 2.95
N CYS A 151 1.53 -1.85 2.16
CA CYS A 151 1.18 -1.78 0.75
C CYS A 151 0.65 -3.11 0.21
N THR A 152 0.03 -3.08 -0.97
CA THR A 152 -0.43 -4.29 -1.65
C THR A 152 0.73 -5.19 -2.08
N ARG A 153 0.54 -6.48 -1.84
CA ARG A 153 1.40 -7.57 -2.33
C ARG A 153 0.62 -8.39 -3.35
N PHE A 154 1.21 -8.59 -4.52
CA PHE A 154 0.63 -9.32 -5.65
C PHE A 154 1.09 -10.79 -5.62
N THR A 155 0.59 -11.56 -4.67
CA THR A 155 0.91 -12.99 -4.54
C THR A 155 0.52 -13.74 -5.81
N GLY A 156 1.49 -14.36 -6.48
CA GLY A 156 1.27 -15.09 -7.73
C GLY A 156 1.31 -14.25 -9.02
N GLY A 157 1.45 -12.92 -8.91
CA GLY A 157 1.44 -12.01 -10.05
C GLY A 157 0.03 -11.78 -10.62
N LEU A 158 -0.04 -11.29 -11.86
CA LEU A 158 -1.29 -11.06 -12.59
C LEU A 158 -1.33 -11.91 -13.85
N LEU A 159 -2.45 -12.58 -14.12
CA LEU A 159 -2.70 -13.25 -15.39
C LEU A 159 -2.92 -12.22 -16.51
N GLN A 160 -2.82 -12.67 -17.75
CA GLN A 160 -3.11 -11.82 -18.92
C GLN A 160 -4.53 -11.25 -18.83
N GLY A 161 -4.67 -9.94 -19.06
CA GLY A 161 -5.94 -9.23 -19.04
C GLY A 161 -6.50 -8.99 -17.63
N GLN A 162 -5.85 -9.50 -16.58
CA GLN A 162 -6.29 -9.29 -15.21
C GLN A 162 -6.02 -7.84 -14.78
N SER A 163 -6.95 -7.27 -14.02
CA SER A 163 -6.79 -6.03 -13.27
C SER A 163 -7.00 -6.31 -11.78
N THR A 164 -6.28 -5.59 -10.93
CA THR A 164 -6.45 -5.65 -9.47
C THR A 164 -6.22 -4.30 -8.84
N ASP A 165 -6.87 -4.07 -7.72
CA ASP A 165 -6.64 -2.88 -6.89
C ASP A 165 -5.30 -2.97 -6.16
N TRP A 166 -4.74 -1.81 -5.86
CA TRP A 166 -3.54 -1.67 -5.04
C TRP A 166 -3.63 -0.45 -4.13
N PHE A 167 -2.90 -0.51 -3.02
CA PHE A 167 -2.62 0.64 -2.17
C PHE A 167 -1.15 0.67 -1.76
N ALA A 168 -0.68 1.86 -1.36
CA ALA A 168 0.59 2.06 -0.68
C ALA A 168 0.50 3.26 0.27
N GLN A 169 1.04 3.11 1.48
CA GLN A 169 1.10 4.19 2.46
C GLN A 169 2.50 4.78 2.56
N PHE A 170 2.57 6.10 2.62
CA PHE A 170 3.80 6.90 2.70
C PHE A 170 3.73 7.81 3.92
N PRO A 171 4.87 8.21 4.51
CA PRO A 171 4.88 9.38 5.39
C PRO A 171 4.28 10.58 4.66
N ALA A 172 3.44 11.36 5.34
CA ALA A 172 2.86 12.54 4.73
C ALA A 172 3.97 13.59 4.44
N PRO A 173 4.00 14.18 3.24
CA PRO A 173 4.77 15.40 2.99
C PRO A 173 4.36 16.53 3.96
N PRO A 174 5.08 17.65 4.07
CA PRO A 174 4.65 18.80 4.88
C PRO A 174 3.22 19.25 4.55
N GLU A 175 2.54 19.86 5.53
CA GLU A 175 1.26 20.53 5.28
C GLU A 175 1.44 21.59 4.19
N GLY A 176 0.50 21.65 3.24
CA GLY A 176 0.58 22.51 2.05
C GLY A 176 1.23 21.88 0.82
N THR A 177 1.94 20.75 0.94
CA THR A 177 2.36 19.97 -0.23
C THR A 177 1.16 19.20 -0.78
N THR A 178 0.58 19.68 -1.88
CA THR A 178 -0.58 19.08 -2.55
C THR A 178 -0.22 18.37 -3.85
N LYS A 179 0.99 18.54 -4.41
CA LYS A 179 1.39 17.92 -5.67
C LYS A 179 2.69 17.14 -5.49
N VAL A 180 2.68 15.88 -5.90
CA VAL A 180 3.84 14.99 -5.84
C VAL A 180 3.93 14.15 -7.10
N SER A 181 5.11 13.57 -7.34
CA SER A 181 5.33 12.58 -8.38
C SER A 181 5.36 11.18 -7.77
N PHE A 182 4.41 10.33 -8.15
CA PHE A 182 4.37 8.92 -7.77
C PHE A 182 5.17 8.09 -8.76
N GLN A 183 5.96 7.14 -8.27
CA GLN A 183 6.72 6.22 -9.11
C GLN A 183 6.80 4.84 -8.45
N VAL A 184 6.77 3.78 -9.27
CA VAL A 184 7.01 2.40 -8.82
C VAL A 184 7.71 1.59 -9.92
N GLY A 185 8.73 0.82 -9.54
CA GLY A 185 9.50 0.00 -10.48
C GLY A 185 10.02 0.79 -11.68
N GLY A 186 9.89 0.22 -12.88
CA GLY A 186 10.23 0.86 -14.14
C GLY A 186 9.09 1.68 -14.78
N MET A 187 8.01 1.95 -14.06
CA MET A 187 6.90 2.76 -14.60
C MET A 187 7.35 4.23 -14.74
N PRO A 188 6.86 4.96 -15.76
CA PRO A 188 7.02 6.41 -15.82
C PRO A 188 6.46 7.08 -14.55
N PRO A 189 7.07 8.18 -14.07
CA PRO A 189 6.53 8.93 -12.95
C PRO A 189 5.17 9.56 -13.30
N ALA A 190 4.25 9.56 -12.33
CA ALA A 190 2.90 10.10 -12.45
C ALA A 190 2.74 11.30 -11.51
N SER A 191 2.43 12.48 -12.04
CA SER A 191 2.10 13.62 -11.19
C SER A 191 0.67 13.46 -10.64
N ILE A 192 0.53 13.49 -9.32
CA ILE A 192 -0.75 13.31 -8.62
C ILE A 192 -0.97 14.41 -7.59
N GLU A 193 -2.24 14.71 -7.33
CA GLU A 193 -2.65 15.64 -6.29
C GLU A 193 -3.03 14.89 -5.01
N ILE A 194 -2.54 15.37 -3.87
CA ILE A 194 -2.89 14.91 -2.53
C ILE A 194 -4.06 15.75 -2.04
N SER A 195 -5.10 15.06 -1.59
CA SER A 195 -6.28 15.63 -0.93
C SER A 195 -6.29 15.27 0.55
N GLU A 196 -7.07 15.99 1.36
CA GLU A 196 -7.32 15.62 2.75
C GLU A 196 -8.32 14.47 2.82
N GLY A 197 -8.08 13.52 3.73
CA GLY A 197 -8.83 12.27 3.90
C GLY A 197 -9.96 12.33 4.93
#